data_AF-A0ABC8R317-F1
#
_entry.id   AF-A0ABC8R317-F1
#
_cell.length_a   1.000
_cell.length_b   1.000
_cell.length_c   1.000
_cell.angle_alpha   90.00
_cell.angle_beta   90.00
_cell.angle_gamma   90.00
#
_symmetry.space_group_name_H-M   'P 1'
#
loop_
_entity.id
_entity.type
_entity.pdbx_description
1 polymer ?
#
loop_
_entity_poly.entity_id
_entity_poly.type
_entity_poly.pdbx_seq_one_letter_code
_entity_poly.pdbx_strand_id
1 'polypeptide(L)'
;MDLESVKTFLEKGSPNDSSVIDSMPYRFFESFVIQGLKVDLIEPGRIICSMKIPTRLLNSGNSLHGGATAMLVDVMGSAVIYTVGASMTGVSVEINVSYMDAAYAGPRLGLASRRIGSLTCPGKQMEGEIKLSAVPLGALSHLLFGENSQSEGRAFTGGISDDGIRDN
;
A
#
# COMPACT_ATOMS: atom_id res chain seq x y z
N MET A 1 1.86 33.08 10.38
CA MET A 1 0.93 32.06 10.89
C MET A 1 1.17 32.00 12.39
N ASP A 2 0.17 32.35 13.19
CA ASP A 2 0.31 32.42 14.64
C ASP A 2 0.26 31.00 15.26
N LEU A 3 1.12 30.73 16.24
CA LEU A 3 1.30 29.38 16.83
C LEU A 3 0.08 28.99 17.69
N GLU A 4 -0.58 29.95 18.33
CA GLU A 4 -1.79 29.67 19.11
C GLU A 4 -2.96 29.27 18.22
N SER A 5 -3.03 29.82 17.01
CA SER A 5 -4.02 29.44 16.00
C SER A 5 -3.85 27.97 15.56
N VAL A 6 -2.60 27.49 15.42
CA VAL A 6 -2.32 26.08 15.11
C VAL A 6 -2.73 25.17 16.26
N LYS A 7 -2.37 25.53 17.50
CA LYS A 7 -2.75 24.77 18.71
C LYS A 7 -4.27 24.66 18.83
N THR A 8 -4.97 25.78 18.66
CA THR A 8 -6.44 25.84 18.75
C THR A 8 -7.08 24.96 17.67
N PHE A 9 -6.54 24.98 16.44
CA PHE A 9 -7.03 24.12 15.36
C PHE A 9 -6.87 22.61 15.68
N LEU A 10 -5.75 22.21 16.27
CA LEU A 10 -5.49 20.82 16.64
C LEU A 10 -6.34 20.35 17.84
N GLU A 11 -6.54 21.21 18.84
CA GLU A 11 -7.21 20.84 20.10
C GLU A 11 -8.73 20.89 20.02
N LYS A 12 -9.29 21.83 19.26
CA LYS A 12 -10.74 22.10 19.30
C LYS A 12 -11.55 21.14 18.42
N GLY A 13 -10.88 20.42 17.51
CA GLY A 13 -11.54 19.61 16.49
C GLY A 13 -12.59 20.41 15.71
N SER A 14 -13.38 19.73 14.89
CA SER A 14 -14.65 20.31 14.43
C SER A 14 -15.70 20.02 15.50
N PRO A 15 -16.35 21.04 16.09
CA PRO A 15 -17.25 20.87 17.24
C PRO A 15 -18.49 20.01 16.95
N ASN A 16 -18.77 19.66 15.69
CA ASN A 16 -19.90 18.83 15.27
C ASN A 16 -19.53 17.37 14.98
N ASP A 17 -18.26 16.99 15.07
CA ASP A 17 -17.80 15.70 14.51
C ASP A 17 -17.77 14.57 15.56
N SER A 18 -17.61 14.87 16.85
CA SER A 18 -17.43 13.84 17.91
C SER A 18 -18.59 12.86 17.99
N SER A 19 -19.83 13.36 18.10
CA SER A 19 -21.02 12.49 18.22
C SER A 19 -21.30 11.70 16.94
N VAL A 20 -20.90 12.23 15.79
CA VAL A 20 -21.00 11.55 14.49
C VAL A 20 -19.99 10.41 14.43
N ILE A 21 -18.74 10.65 14.83
CA ILE A 21 -17.67 9.65 14.87
C ILE A 21 -18.03 8.51 15.83
N ASP A 22 -18.53 8.83 17.02
CA ASP A 22 -18.95 7.83 18.02
C ASP A 22 -20.11 6.96 17.53
N SER A 23 -20.95 7.49 16.62
CA SER A 23 -22.06 6.75 16.00
C SER A 23 -21.65 5.89 14.80
N MET A 24 -20.41 6.01 14.32
CA MET A 24 -19.95 5.24 13.16
C MET A 24 -19.77 3.75 13.53
N PRO A 25 -20.04 2.84 12.58
CA PRO A 25 -19.78 1.43 12.78
C PRO A 25 -18.30 1.16 13.11
N TYR A 26 -18.06 0.14 13.94
CA TYR A 26 -16.70 -0.35 14.21
C TYR A 26 -15.98 -0.70 12.89
N ARG A 27 -14.70 -0.29 12.77
CA ARG A 27 -13.88 -0.46 11.55
C ARG A 27 -14.53 0.13 10.29
N PHE A 28 -15.24 1.25 10.43
CA PHE A 28 -15.86 1.96 9.31
C PHE A 28 -14.87 2.21 8.17
N PHE A 29 -13.67 2.72 8.45
CA PHE A 29 -12.68 3.03 7.41
C PHE A 29 -12.17 1.79 6.67
N GLU A 30 -11.97 0.66 7.36
CA GLU A 30 -11.62 -0.60 6.69
C GLU A 30 -12.75 -1.00 5.73
N SER A 31 -13.98 -1.03 6.22
CA SER A 31 -15.17 -1.40 5.42
C SER A 31 -15.37 -0.45 4.23
N PHE A 32 -15.17 0.84 4.46
CA PHE A 32 -15.29 1.90 3.46
C PHE A 32 -14.27 1.72 2.32
N VAL A 33 -13.05 1.33 2.65
CA VAL A 33 -11.96 1.17 1.68
C VAL A 33 -12.06 -0.17 0.93
N ILE A 34 -12.34 -1.28 1.61
CA ILE A 34 -12.38 -2.62 0.99
C ILE A 34 -13.65 -2.89 0.17
N GLN A 35 -14.69 -2.06 0.30
CA GLN A 35 -15.94 -2.30 -0.43
C GLN A 35 -15.71 -2.30 -1.96
N GLY A 36 -16.02 -3.43 -2.59
CA GLY A 36 -15.78 -3.62 -4.04
C GLY A 36 -14.41 -4.19 -4.39
N LEU A 37 -13.60 -4.56 -3.39
CA LEU A 37 -12.40 -5.36 -3.58
C LEU A 37 -12.78 -6.79 -3.97
N LYS A 38 -12.21 -7.29 -5.06
CA LYS A 38 -12.35 -8.68 -5.52
C LYS A 38 -11.03 -9.38 -5.31
N VAL A 39 -11.05 -10.52 -4.62
CA VAL A 39 -9.87 -11.38 -4.52
C VAL A 39 -9.79 -12.23 -5.78
N ASP A 40 -8.66 -12.17 -6.46
CA ASP A 40 -8.40 -12.91 -7.70
C ASP A 40 -7.54 -14.16 -7.44
N LEU A 41 -6.62 -14.13 -6.47
CA LEU A 41 -5.78 -15.27 -6.08
C LEU A 41 -5.41 -15.20 -4.59
N ILE A 42 -5.40 -16.35 -3.92
CA ILE A 42 -4.86 -16.53 -2.56
C ILE A 42 -3.92 -17.73 -2.58
N GLU A 43 -2.68 -17.53 -2.15
CA GLU A 43 -1.66 -18.54 -1.95
C GLU A 43 -0.97 -18.29 -0.58
N PRO A 44 -0.32 -19.29 0.03
CA PRO A 44 0.46 -19.07 1.23
C PRO A 44 1.52 -17.97 1.03
N GLY A 45 1.35 -16.84 1.73
CA GLY A 45 2.24 -15.68 1.67
C GLY A 45 1.99 -14.75 0.48
N ARG A 46 0.90 -14.91 -0.28
CA ARG A 46 0.58 -14.08 -1.45
C ARG A 46 -0.91 -13.92 -1.69
N ILE A 47 -1.35 -12.69 -1.92
CA ILE A 47 -2.73 -12.37 -2.31
C ILE A 47 -2.71 -11.41 -3.50
N ILE A 48 -3.57 -11.68 -4.48
CA ILE A 48 -3.84 -10.79 -5.60
C ILE A 48 -5.31 -10.40 -5.55
N CYS A 49 -5.57 -9.09 -5.63
CA CYS A 49 -6.91 -8.54 -5.68
C CYS A 49 -7.02 -7.54 -6.84
N SER A 50 -8.27 -7.26 -7.24
CA SER A 50 -8.59 -6.17 -8.13
C SER A 50 -9.80 -5.39 -7.65
N MET A 51 -9.85 -4.11 -7.95
CA MET A 51 -11.03 -3.29 -7.70
C MET A 51 -11.18 -2.20 -8.76
N LYS A 52 -12.41 -1.78 -9.05
CA LYS A 52 -12.62 -0.51 -9.75
C LYS A 52 -12.48 0.60 -8.73
N ILE A 53 -11.74 1.66 -9.05
CA ILE A 53 -11.57 2.79 -8.14
C ILE A 53 -12.91 3.54 -8.04
N PRO A 54 -13.58 3.48 -6.87
CA PRO A 54 -14.85 4.14 -6.68
C PRO A 54 -14.64 5.62 -6.39
N THR A 55 -15.61 6.45 -6.77
CA THR A 55 -15.56 7.91 -6.55
C THR A 55 -15.37 8.28 -5.08
N ARG A 56 -15.90 7.47 -4.15
CA ARG A 56 -15.75 7.68 -2.70
C ARG A 56 -14.31 7.62 -2.19
N LEU A 57 -13.40 6.99 -2.93
CA LEU A 57 -11.97 6.88 -2.54
C LEU A 57 -11.09 7.90 -3.25
N LEU A 58 -11.67 8.79 -4.06
CA LEU A 58 -10.91 9.83 -4.75
C LEU A 58 -10.64 11.02 -3.84
N ASN A 59 -9.52 11.69 -4.09
CA ASN A 59 -9.21 13.00 -3.54
C ASN A 59 -9.81 14.13 -4.42
N SER A 60 -9.61 15.38 -4.00
CA SER A 60 -10.05 16.57 -4.76
C SER A 60 -9.41 16.70 -6.15
N GLY A 61 -8.31 15.99 -6.40
CA GLY A 61 -7.64 15.88 -7.70
C GLY A 61 -8.10 14.70 -8.55
N ASN A 62 -9.25 14.08 -8.23
CA ASN A 62 -9.86 12.95 -8.95
C ASN A 62 -8.96 11.69 -9.07
N SER A 63 -7.96 11.57 -8.21
CA SER A 63 -7.10 10.38 -8.10
C SER A 63 -7.32 9.69 -6.76
N LEU A 64 -6.92 8.43 -6.65
CA LEU A 64 -7.05 7.65 -5.42
C LEU A 64 -6.36 8.36 -4.24
N HIS A 65 -7.10 8.55 -3.15
CA HIS A 65 -6.62 9.26 -1.97
C HIS A 65 -5.47 8.48 -1.31
N GLY A 66 -4.35 9.15 -1.02
CA GLY A 66 -3.17 8.50 -0.42
C GLY A 66 -3.50 7.73 0.87
N GLY A 67 -4.32 8.30 1.75
CA GLY A 67 -4.80 7.60 2.95
C GLY A 67 -5.63 6.34 2.66
N ALA A 68 -6.43 6.33 1.59
CA ALA A 68 -7.18 5.13 1.19
C ALA A 68 -6.24 4.05 0.64
N THR A 69 -5.24 4.47 -0.12
CA THR A 69 -4.15 3.61 -0.62
C THR A 69 -3.36 2.98 0.53
N ALA A 70 -2.96 3.76 1.54
CA ALA A 70 -2.26 3.26 2.73
C ALA A 70 -3.12 2.28 3.55
N MET A 71 -4.42 2.52 3.68
CA MET A 71 -5.34 1.59 4.33
C MET A 71 -5.50 0.27 3.55
N LEU A 72 -5.56 0.31 2.22
CA LEU A 72 -5.57 -0.91 1.40
C LEU A 72 -4.32 -1.75 1.64
N VAL A 73 -3.15 -1.09 1.71
CA VAL A 73 -1.87 -1.72 2.02
C VAL A 73 -1.94 -2.41 3.38
N ASP A 74 -2.36 -1.69 4.42
CA ASP A 74 -2.43 -2.23 5.78
C ASP A 74 -3.31 -3.49 5.87
N VAL A 75 -4.52 -3.42 5.31
CA VAL A 75 -5.47 -4.53 5.32
C VAL A 75 -4.95 -5.73 4.52
N MET A 76 -4.36 -5.50 3.34
CA MET A 76 -3.79 -6.57 2.54
C MET A 76 -2.54 -7.20 3.16
N GLY A 77 -1.76 -6.42 3.92
CA GLY A 77 -0.62 -6.93 4.68
C GLY A 77 -1.06 -7.88 5.77
N SER A 78 -2.05 -7.46 6.54
CA SER A 78 -2.70 -8.27 7.57
C SER A 78 -3.29 -9.55 6.99
N ALA A 79 -3.96 -9.47 5.83
CA ALA A 79 -4.54 -10.63 5.16
C ALA A 79 -3.47 -11.63 4.68
N VAL A 80 -2.35 -11.17 4.11
CA VAL A 80 -1.26 -12.05 3.67
C VAL A 80 -0.62 -12.80 4.83
N ILE A 81 -0.48 -12.16 5.99
CA ILE A 81 0.02 -12.83 7.21
C ILE A 81 -0.88 -14.00 7.61
N TYR A 82 -2.19 -13.85 7.46
CA TYR A 82 -3.15 -14.91 7.79
C TYR A 82 -2.98 -16.16 6.90
N THR A 83 -2.59 -15.98 5.63
CA THR A 83 -2.43 -17.09 4.67
C THR A 83 -1.31 -18.08 5.02
N VAL A 84 -0.38 -17.70 5.90
CA VAL A 84 0.73 -18.56 6.34
C VAL A 84 0.50 -19.22 7.71
N GLY A 85 -0.76 -19.28 8.16
CA GLY A 85 -1.14 -19.99 9.38
C GLY A 85 -0.96 -19.19 10.67
N ALA A 86 -0.87 -17.86 10.57
CA ALA A 86 -0.92 -17.02 11.76
C ALA A 86 -2.30 -17.10 12.42
N SER A 87 -2.34 -17.41 13.72
CA SER A 87 -3.57 -17.51 14.50
C SER A 87 -4.25 -16.16 14.76
N MET A 88 -3.52 -15.05 14.61
CA MET A 88 -4.04 -13.69 14.70
C MET A 88 -3.41 -12.81 13.61
N THR A 89 -4.21 -11.90 13.06
CA THR A 89 -3.70 -10.77 12.28
C THR A 89 -2.96 -9.86 13.27
N GLY A 90 -1.64 -9.76 13.15
CA GLY A 90 -0.84 -8.88 14.01
C GLY A 90 -1.26 -7.41 13.86
N VAL A 91 -0.58 -6.52 14.60
CA VAL A 91 -0.74 -5.07 14.43
C VAL A 91 0.43 -4.56 13.61
N SER A 92 0.16 -3.73 12.61
CA SER A 92 1.18 -3.06 11.81
C SER A 92 1.93 -2.05 12.69
N VAL A 93 3.23 -2.29 12.88
CA VAL A 93 4.13 -1.39 13.63
C VAL A 93 4.68 -0.30 12.72
N GLU A 94 4.95 -0.64 11.47
CA GLU A 94 5.46 0.26 10.44
C GLU A 94 4.81 -0.06 9.10
N ILE A 95 4.44 0.99 8.35
CA ILE A 95 3.88 0.88 7.01
C ILE A 95 4.62 1.87 6.13
N ASN A 96 5.37 1.36 5.16
CA ASN A 96 6.02 2.18 4.14
C ASN A 96 5.24 2.09 2.83
N VAL A 97 4.75 3.24 2.34
CA VAL A 97 3.99 3.34 1.09
C VAL A 97 4.72 4.28 0.14
N SER A 98 5.06 3.77 -1.04
CA SER A 98 5.66 4.57 -2.11
C SER A 98 4.65 4.75 -3.25
N TYR A 99 4.38 6.00 -3.63
CA TYR A 99 3.41 6.35 -4.66
C TYR A 99 4.12 6.56 -5.99
N MET A 100 4.02 5.57 -6.88
CA MET A 100 4.72 5.60 -8.18
C MET A 100 3.92 6.34 -9.27
N ASP A 101 2.59 6.19 -9.27
CA ASP A 101 1.72 6.83 -10.27
C ASP A 101 0.32 7.13 -9.69
N ALA A 102 -0.36 8.11 -10.28
CA ALA A 102 -1.69 8.52 -9.88
C ALA A 102 -2.76 7.57 -10.48
N ALA A 103 -3.58 6.98 -9.61
CA ALA A 103 -4.63 6.08 -10.02
C ALA A 103 -5.98 6.83 -10.15
N TYR A 104 -6.44 7.07 -11.37
CA TYR A 104 -7.69 7.78 -11.65
C TYR A 104 -8.92 6.86 -11.64
N ALA A 105 -10.10 7.45 -11.50
CA ALA A 105 -11.37 6.73 -11.62
C ALA A 105 -11.52 6.06 -13.00
N GLY A 106 -12.08 4.84 -13.03
CA GLY A 106 -12.40 4.13 -14.27
C GLY A 106 -11.65 2.80 -14.42
N PRO A 107 -10.31 2.81 -14.61
CA PRO A 107 -9.52 1.59 -14.71
C PRO A 107 -9.71 0.66 -13.51
N ARG A 108 -9.54 -0.64 -13.75
CA ARG A 108 -9.40 -1.62 -12.67
C ARG A 108 -8.00 -1.52 -12.10
N LEU A 109 -7.92 -1.23 -10.81
CA LEU A 109 -6.71 -1.26 -10.01
C LEU A 109 -6.36 -2.71 -9.68
N GLY A 110 -5.14 -3.13 -10.03
CA GLY A 110 -4.53 -4.37 -9.57
C GLY A 110 -3.81 -4.15 -8.24
N LEU A 111 -3.98 -5.08 -7.31
CA LEU A 111 -3.37 -5.04 -5.99
C LEU A 111 -2.68 -6.38 -5.74
N ALA A 112 -1.40 -6.35 -5.38
CA ALA A 112 -0.64 -7.55 -5.07
C ALA A 112 0.07 -7.36 -3.73
N SER A 113 -0.10 -8.34 -2.84
CA SER A 113 0.60 -8.37 -1.56
C SER A 113 1.38 -9.68 -1.46
N ARG A 114 2.63 -9.57 -1.06
CA ARG A 114 3.53 -10.71 -0.87
C ARG A 114 4.29 -10.55 0.42
N ARG A 115 4.32 -11.62 1.19
CA ARG A 115 5.15 -11.70 2.38
C ARG A 115 6.63 -11.76 1.97
N ILE A 116 7.47 -11.01 2.67
CA ILE A 116 8.93 -11.11 2.56
C ILE A 116 9.48 -11.51 3.93
N GLY A 117 10.42 -12.45 3.96
CA GLY A 117 11.00 -12.96 5.21
C GLY A 117 10.23 -14.11 5.89
N SER A 118 10.81 -14.69 6.95
CA SER A 118 10.32 -15.90 7.63
C SER A 118 9.71 -15.61 9.01
N LEU A 119 8.71 -16.40 9.43
CA LEU A 119 8.16 -16.36 10.78
C LEU A 119 9.15 -17.10 11.67
N THR A 120 10.12 -16.39 12.21
CA THR A 120 11.02 -16.97 13.19
C THR A 120 10.68 -16.39 14.56
N CYS A 121 10.05 -17.22 15.39
CA CYS A 121 9.76 -17.03 16.82
C CYS A 121 8.45 -16.27 17.16
N PRO A 122 7.71 -16.72 18.20
CA PRO A 122 6.62 -15.95 18.77
C PRO A 122 7.17 -14.60 19.29
N GLY A 123 6.66 -13.49 18.75
CA GLY A 123 7.03 -12.14 19.15
C GLY A 123 8.01 -11.38 18.23
N LYS A 124 8.46 -11.95 17.11
CA LYS A 124 9.21 -11.15 16.11
C LYS A 124 8.30 -10.43 15.12
N GLN A 125 8.67 -9.19 14.82
CA GLN A 125 8.00 -8.32 13.86
C GLN A 125 8.04 -8.94 12.46
N MET A 126 6.93 -8.84 11.73
CA MET A 126 6.84 -9.23 10.33
C MET A 126 7.01 -8.01 9.46
N GLU A 127 7.94 -8.08 8.52
CA GLU A 127 8.04 -7.11 7.44
C GLU A 127 7.28 -7.66 6.23
N GLY A 128 6.24 -6.96 5.79
CA GLY A 128 5.52 -7.26 4.56
C GLY A 128 5.84 -6.20 3.53
N GLU A 129 6.27 -6.59 2.33
CA GLU A 129 6.35 -5.65 1.21
C GLU A 129 5.07 -5.73 0.41
N ILE A 130 4.38 -4.60 0.29
CA ILE A 130 3.10 -4.53 -0.41
C ILE A 130 3.28 -3.62 -1.60
N LYS A 131 3.34 -4.23 -2.77
CA LYS A 131 3.47 -3.51 -4.03
C LYS A 131 2.10 -3.18 -4.55
N LEU A 132 1.69 -1.94 -4.28
CA LEU A 132 0.59 -1.34 -5.01
C LEU A 132 1.07 -0.91 -6.38
N SER A 133 0.52 -1.50 -7.41
CA SER A 133 0.81 -1.11 -8.78
C SER A 133 -0.51 -0.76 -9.44
N ALA A 134 -0.74 0.53 -9.70
CA ALA A 134 -1.92 0.97 -10.44
C ALA A 134 -1.75 0.66 -11.93
N VAL A 135 -1.79 -0.62 -12.26
CA VAL A 135 -1.53 -1.11 -13.61
C VAL A 135 -2.85 -1.58 -14.21
N PRO A 136 -3.19 -1.19 -15.45
CA PRO A 136 -4.31 -1.79 -16.16
C PRO A 136 -4.13 -3.31 -16.21
N LEU A 137 -5.22 -4.06 -16.03
CA LEU A 137 -5.23 -5.52 -15.81
C LEU A 137 -4.30 -6.33 -16.75
N GLY A 138 -4.05 -5.83 -17.96
CA GLY A 138 -3.19 -6.48 -18.96
C GLY A 138 -1.69 -6.49 -18.66
N ALA A 139 -1.19 -5.65 -17.75
CA ALA A 139 0.24 -5.61 -17.39
C ALA A 139 0.55 -6.16 -15.98
N LEU A 140 -0.43 -6.79 -15.32
CA LEU A 140 -0.22 -7.54 -14.07
C LEU A 140 0.74 -8.73 -14.25
N SER A 141 0.87 -9.31 -15.45
CA SER A 141 1.76 -10.45 -15.69
C SER A 141 3.23 -10.16 -15.34
N HIS A 142 3.76 -8.97 -15.65
CA HIS A 142 5.17 -8.66 -15.37
C HIS A 142 5.45 -8.40 -13.87
N LEU A 143 4.49 -7.86 -13.12
CA LEU A 143 4.63 -7.64 -11.67
C LEU A 143 4.39 -8.92 -10.85
N LEU A 144 3.63 -9.87 -11.39
CA LEU A 144 3.32 -11.14 -10.74
C LEU A 144 4.42 -12.20 -10.91
N PHE A 145 5.35 -12.03 -11.86
CA PHE A 145 6.42 -12.96 -12.23
C PHE A 145 7.86 -12.45 -12.00
N GLY A 146 8.05 -11.38 -11.23
CA GLY A 146 9.39 -11.01 -10.75
C GLY A 146 9.89 -12.01 -9.70
N GLU A 147 10.29 -13.21 -10.12
CA GLU A 147 11.04 -14.16 -9.30
C GLU A 147 12.48 -13.67 -9.10
N ASN A 148 12.92 -13.68 -7.84
CA ASN A 148 14.30 -13.82 -7.37
C ASN A 148 15.40 -12.91 -7.98
N SER A 149 15.94 -11.99 -7.17
CA SER A 149 17.39 -11.74 -7.06
C SER A 149 17.72 -10.83 -5.86
N GLN A 150 18.44 -11.40 -4.87
CA GLN A 150 19.49 -10.79 -4.01
C GLN A 150 19.05 -9.65 -3.07
N SER A 151 19.14 -9.72 -1.73
CA SER A 151 20.23 -10.19 -0.86
C SER A 151 21.61 -10.07 -1.50
N GLU A 152 22.20 -8.87 -1.44
CA GLU A 152 23.60 -8.61 -1.07
C GLU A 152 23.98 -7.18 -1.47
N GLY A 153 24.57 -6.44 -0.54
CA GLY A 153 25.14 -5.13 -0.82
C GLY A 153 26.35 -5.25 -1.72
N ARG A 154 26.41 -4.43 -2.77
CA ARG A 154 27.69 -3.96 -3.31
C ARG A 154 27.49 -2.70 -4.14
N ALA A 155 28.24 -1.67 -3.77
CA ALA A 155 28.41 -0.44 -4.52
C ALA A 155 28.84 -0.75 -5.95
N PHE A 156 28.13 -0.17 -6.93
CA PHE A 156 28.61 -0.08 -8.30
C PHE A 156 29.09 1.36 -8.54
N THR A 157 30.41 1.53 -8.42
CA THR A 157 31.14 2.65 -9.04
C THR A 157 30.97 2.54 -10.56
N GLY A 158 30.38 3.57 -11.17
CA GLY A 158 30.21 3.66 -12.61
C GLY A 158 31.55 3.76 -13.33
N GLY A 159 31.83 2.79 -14.20
CA GLY A 159 32.80 2.94 -15.29
C GLY A 159 32.05 3.43 -16.52
N ILE A 160 32.25 4.69 -16.87
CA ILE A 160 31.81 5.26 -18.16
C ILE A 160 32.86 4.83 -19.19
N SER A 161 32.43 4.09 -20.20
CA SER A 161 33.19 3.91 -21.45
C SER A 161 32.59 4.90 -22.44
N ASP A 162 33.31 5.98 -22.72
CA ASP A 162 32.96 6.92 -23.79
C ASP A 162 33.59 6.45 -25.11
N ASP A 163 32.72 6.35 -26.11
CA ASP A 163 33.04 6.10 -27.50
C ASP A 163 33.83 7.27 -28.12
N GLY A 164 34.66 6.92 -29.10
CA GLY A 164 35.69 7.79 -29.65
C GLY A 164 35.21 9.09 -30.30
N ILE A 165 36.04 10.12 -30.12
CA ILE A 165 36.15 11.28 -30.99
C ILE A 165 37.54 11.24 -31.61
N ARG A 166 37.59 11.06 -32.94
CA ARG A 166 38.71 11.43 -33.79
C ARG A 166 38.68 12.96 -33.91
N ASP A 167 39.79 13.62 -33.61
CA ASP A 167 40.22 14.84 -34.31
C ASP A 167 41.73 15.01 -34.16
N ASN A 168 42.38 14.99 -35.33
CA ASN A 168 43.77 15.33 -35.71
C ASN A 168 44.96 14.58 -35.06
#